data_AF-I3D138-F1
#
_entry.id   AF-I3D138-F1
#
_cell.length_a   1.000
_cell.length_b   1.000
_cell.length_c   1.000
_cell.angle_alpha   90.00
_cell.angle_beta   90.00
_cell.angle_gamma   90.00
#
_symmetry.space_group_name_H-M   'P 1'
#
loop_
_entity.id
_entity.type
_entity.pdbx_description
1 polymer ?
#
loop_
_entity_poly.entity_id
_entity_poly.type
_entity_poly.pdbx_seq_one_letter_code
_entity_poly.pdbx_strand_id
1 'polypeptide(L)'
;MGDNEQPSSIKQEILDKIAALITAAFGLVAALAWNDAIKLLFKELFGTQDQVGPMIAYAIFITIIAVILTIIVARAASKAKNIIVKTYSCKLCDFKTQVESELMEHNVKDHAASQDKFLSK
;
A
#
# COMPACT_ATOMS: atom_id res chain seq x y z
N MET A 1 -14.25 8.08 -22.02
CA MET A 1 -13.38 8.43 -20.89
C MET A 1 -11.98 8.07 -21.33
N GLY A 2 -11.35 8.97 -22.08
CA GLY A 2 -10.03 8.72 -22.66
C GLY A 2 -9.01 8.81 -21.54
N ASP A 3 -8.64 7.65 -21.02
CA ASP A 3 -7.28 7.36 -20.64
C ASP A 3 -6.33 8.03 -21.64
N ASN A 4 -5.79 9.18 -21.22
CA ASN A 4 -4.59 9.72 -21.82
C ASN A 4 -3.45 8.77 -21.44
N GLU A 5 -3.39 7.61 -22.11
CA GLU A 5 -2.18 6.82 -22.22
C GLU A 5 -1.19 7.68 -23.01
N GLN A 6 -0.43 8.54 -22.30
CA GLN A 6 0.81 9.00 -22.88
C GLN A 6 1.69 7.76 -23.07
N PRO A 7 2.22 7.50 -24.28
CA PRO A 7 3.16 6.40 -24.45
C PRO A 7 4.32 6.69 -23.49
N SER A 8 4.46 5.89 -22.44
CA SER A 8 5.65 5.92 -21.59
C SER A 8 6.83 5.83 -22.54
N SER A 9 7.67 6.87 -22.52
CA SER A 9 8.85 6.81 -23.38
C SER A 9 9.63 5.58 -22.95
N ILE A 10 10.15 4.79 -23.89
CA ILE A 10 10.94 3.58 -23.60
C ILE A 10 12.01 3.86 -22.51
N LYS A 11 12.53 5.09 -22.46
CA LYS A 11 13.43 5.58 -21.41
C LYS A 11 12.81 5.53 -20.00
N GLN A 12 11.57 5.97 -19.81
CA GLN A 12 10.87 5.92 -18.52
C GLN A 12 10.69 4.47 -18.05
N GLU A 13 10.24 3.57 -18.92
CA GLU A 13 10.10 2.16 -18.55
C GLU A 13 11.44 1.53 -18.16
N ILE A 14 12.50 1.80 -18.93
CA ILE A 14 13.85 1.33 -18.60
C ILE A 14 14.28 1.87 -17.23
N LEU A 15 14.08 3.16 -16.95
CA LEU A 15 14.42 3.76 -15.66
C LEU A 15 13.62 3.14 -14.50
N ASP A 16 12.32 2.90 -14.68
CA ASP A 16 11.48 2.28 -13.66
C ASP A 16 11.94 0.85 -13.34
N LYS A 17 12.29 0.06 -14.37
CA LYS A 17 12.81 -1.30 -14.16
C LYS A 17 14.19 -1.29 -13.50
N ILE A 18 15.08 -0.40 -13.93
CA ILE A 18 16.41 -0.25 -13.30
C ILE A 18 16.25 0.18 -11.84
N ALA A 19 15.39 1.14 -11.55
CA ALA A 19 15.12 1.58 -10.19
C ALA A 19 14.61 0.42 -9.32
N ALA A 20 13.63 -0.35 -9.82
CA ALA A 20 13.12 -1.53 -9.10
C ALA A 20 14.21 -2.58 -8.83
N LEU A 21 15.06 -2.89 -9.82
CA LEU A 21 16.17 -3.83 -9.67
C LEU A 21 17.20 -3.35 -8.66
N ILE A 22 17.56 -2.06 -8.72
CA ILE A 22 18.49 -1.42 -7.78
C ILE A 22 17.91 -1.44 -6.37
N THR A 23 16.65 -1.04 -6.19
CA THR A 23 15.96 -1.07 -4.90
C THR A 23 15.90 -2.49 -4.33
N ALA A 24 15.63 -3.50 -5.15
CA ALA A 24 15.64 -4.89 -4.71
C ALA A 24 17.04 -5.35 -4.29
N ALA A 25 18.07 -5.05 -5.08
CA ALA A 25 19.46 -5.39 -4.77
C ALA A 25 19.95 -4.74 -3.47
N PHE A 26 19.71 -3.43 -3.30
CA PHE A 26 20.03 -2.74 -2.06
C PHE A 26 19.17 -3.18 -0.89
N GLY A 27 17.90 -3.53 -1.11
CA GLY A 27 17.04 -4.11 -0.09
C GLY A 27 17.61 -5.43 0.46
N LEU A 28 18.13 -6.29 -0.42
CA LEU A 28 18.82 -7.52 -0.02
C LEU A 28 20.10 -7.21 0.77
N VAL A 29 20.98 -6.35 0.25
CA VAL A 29 22.23 -5.98 0.93
C VAL A 29 21.94 -5.37 2.32
N ALA A 30 20.94 -4.49 2.42
CA ALA A 30 20.53 -3.88 3.67
C ALA A 30 20.01 -4.93 4.68
N ALA A 31 19.22 -5.90 4.21
CA ALA A 31 18.71 -6.98 5.07
C ALA A 31 19.85 -7.83 5.66
N LEU A 32 20.87 -8.19 4.85
CA LEU A 32 22.05 -8.91 5.35
C LEU A 32 22.86 -8.06 6.33
N ALA A 33 23.14 -6.80 5.99
CA ALA A 33 23.94 -5.91 6.84
C ALA A 33 23.27 -5.66 8.20
N TRP A 34 21.95 -5.47 8.23
CA TRP A 34 21.20 -5.26 9.47
C TRP A 34 21.14 -6.51 10.34
N ASN A 35 21.05 -7.72 9.74
CA ASN A 35 21.13 -8.96 10.51
C ASN A 35 22.45 -9.06 11.29
N ASP A 36 23.56 -8.78 10.64
CA ASP A 36 24.88 -8.88 11.26
C ASP A 36 25.12 -7.74 12.27
N ALA A 37 24.68 -6.52 11.94
CA ALA A 37 24.78 -5.37 12.85
C ALA A 37 24.01 -5.60 14.16
N ILE A 38 22.80 -6.13 14.10
CA ILE A 38 22.00 -6.41 15.30
C ILE A 38 22.67 -7.50 16.14
N LYS A 39 23.20 -8.57 15.53
CA LYS A 39 23.93 -9.62 16.27
C LYS A 39 25.15 -9.06 16.99
N LEU A 40 25.92 -8.18 16.33
CA LEU A 40 27.08 -7.54 16.94
C LEU A 40 26.67 -6.62 18.10
N LEU A 41 25.59 -5.85 17.94
CA LEU A 41 25.06 -5.00 19.00
C LEU A 41 24.58 -5.81 20.21
N PHE A 42 23.92 -6.95 19.98
CA PHE A 42 23.54 -7.88 21.05
C PHE A 42 24.77 -8.47 21.75
N LYS A 43 25.83 -8.80 21.01
CA LYS A 43 27.09 -9.27 21.59
C LYS A 43 27.72 -8.21 22.50
N GLU A 44 27.71 -6.95 22.09
CA GLU A 44 28.27 -5.85 22.89
C GLU A 44 27.44 -5.58 24.16
N LEU A 45 26.11 -5.65 24.06
CA LEU A 45 25.22 -5.35 25.17
C LEU A 45 25.02 -6.50 26.17
N PHE A 46 25.01 -7.75 25.69
CA PHE A 46 24.64 -8.93 26.50
C PHE A 46 25.78 -9.95 26.67
N GLY A 47 26.96 -9.69 26.09
CA GLY A 47 28.13 -10.55 26.23
C GLY A 47 28.21 -11.67 25.18
N THR A 48 28.70 -12.85 25.56
CA THR A 48 29.03 -13.92 24.60
C THR A 48 27.79 -14.43 23.84
N GLN A 49 27.86 -14.33 22.50
CA GLN A 49 26.80 -14.76 21.59
C GLN A 49 26.48 -16.27 21.66
N ASP A 50 27.41 -17.06 22.19
CA ASP A 50 27.32 -18.52 22.23
C ASP A 50 26.39 -19.03 23.34
N GLN A 51 25.89 -18.12 24.18
CA GLN A 51 24.88 -18.45 25.18
C GLN A 51 23.49 -18.46 24.55
N VAL A 52 22.70 -19.46 24.90
CA VAL A 52 21.31 -19.62 24.44
C VAL A 52 20.43 -18.43 24.83
N GLY A 53 20.73 -17.77 25.96
CA GLY A 53 20.00 -16.59 26.45
C GLY A 53 19.97 -15.43 25.46
N PRO A 54 21.13 -14.85 25.07
CA PRO A 54 21.24 -13.82 24.04
C PRO A 54 20.56 -14.16 22.71
N MET A 55 20.63 -15.41 22.26
CA MET A 55 19.96 -15.85 21.02
C MET A 55 18.42 -15.79 21.12
N ILE A 56 17.85 -16.21 22.26
CA ILE A 56 16.41 -16.13 22.52
C ILE A 56 15.97 -14.67 22.62
N ALA A 57 16.75 -13.82 23.31
CA ALA A 57 16.46 -12.39 23.42
C ALA A 57 16.45 -11.70 22.05
N TYR A 58 17.44 -12.01 21.20
CA TYR A 58 17.50 -11.53 19.81
C TYR A 58 16.26 -11.94 19.01
N ALA A 59 15.85 -13.21 19.08
CA ALA A 59 14.70 -13.72 18.32
C ALA A 59 13.38 -13.04 18.72
N ILE A 60 13.15 -12.89 20.03
CA ILE A 60 11.95 -12.19 20.55
C ILE A 60 11.95 -10.73 20.11
N PHE A 61 13.11 -10.04 20.22
CA PHE A 61 13.23 -8.63 19.86
C PHE A 61 12.92 -8.38 18.37
N ILE A 62 13.52 -9.16 17.47
CA ILE A 62 13.24 -9.07 16.02
C ILE A 62 11.77 -9.37 15.71
N THR A 63 11.16 -10.34 16.40
CA THR A 63 9.74 -10.69 16.18
C THR A 63 8.82 -9.54 16.58
N ILE A 64 9.07 -8.90 17.71
CA ILE A 64 8.29 -7.73 18.14
C ILE A 64 8.39 -6.60 17.11
N ILE A 65 9.60 -6.29 16.65
CA ILE A 65 9.82 -5.26 15.61
C ILE A 65 9.09 -5.64 14.32
N ALA A 66 9.20 -6.88 13.86
CA ALA A 66 8.55 -7.36 12.64
C ALA A 66 7.02 -7.25 12.73
N VAL A 67 6.41 -7.60 13.87
CA VAL A 67 4.97 -7.45 14.09
C VAL A 67 4.55 -5.99 14.08
N ILE A 68 5.31 -5.10 14.73
CA ILE A 68 5.01 -3.66 14.73
C ILE A 68 5.08 -3.09 13.30
N LEU A 69 6.17 -3.38 12.57
CA LEU A 69 6.35 -2.91 11.20
C LEU A 69 5.27 -3.44 10.26
N THR A 70 4.90 -4.73 10.35
CA THR A 70 3.83 -5.30 9.53
C THR A 70 2.48 -4.67 9.82
N ILE A 71 2.16 -4.37 11.09
CA ILE A 71 0.93 -3.63 11.45
C ILE A 71 0.95 -2.20 10.86
N ILE A 72 2.09 -1.49 10.92
CA ILE A 72 2.22 -0.15 10.36
C ILE A 72 1.98 -0.17 8.85
N VAL A 73 2.62 -1.10 8.13
CA VAL A 73 2.45 -1.26 6.68
C VAL A 73 1.00 -1.62 6.33
N ALA A 74 0.39 -2.57 7.05
CA ALA A 74 -1.00 -2.95 6.83
C ALA A 74 -1.96 -1.78 7.03
N ARG A 75 -1.72 -0.94 8.05
CA ARG A 75 -2.50 0.27 8.31
C ARG A 75 -2.28 1.35 7.25
N ALA A 76 -1.04 1.56 6.81
CA ALA A 76 -0.70 2.51 5.75
C ALA A 76 -1.37 2.11 4.42
N ALA A 77 -1.29 0.83 4.05
CA ALA A 77 -1.95 0.29 2.86
C ALA A 77 -3.48 0.45 2.93
N SER A 78 -4.09 0.18 4.09
CA SER A 78 -5.53 0.35 4.28
C SER A 78 -5.96 1.82 4.16
N LYS A 79 -5.17 2.76 4.71
CA LYS A 79 -5.42 4.20 4.55
C LYS A 79 -5.27 4.64 3.09
N ALA A 80 -4.23 4.19 2.40
CA ALA A 80 -4.01 4.50 0.99
C ALA A 80 -5.14 3.97 0.10
N LYS A 81 -5.66 2.76 0.38
CA LYS A 81 -6.82 2.21 -0.33
C LYS A 81 -8.04 3.14 -0.24
N ASN A 82 -8.34 3.67 0.94
CA ASN A 82 -9.47 4.60 1.11
C ASN A 82 -9.25 5.96 0.42
N ILE A 83 -8.00 6.36 0.14
CA ILE A 83 -7.70 7.59 -0.61
C ILE A 83 -7.87 7.37 -2.11
N ILE A 84 -7.53 6.19 -2.61
CA ILE A 84 -7.57 5.87 -4.05
C ILE A 84 -8.98 5.42 -4.49
N VAL A 85 -9.75 4.81 -3.59
CA VAL A 85 -11.14 4.40 -3.85
C VAL A 85 -12.04 5.63 -3.87
N LYS A 86 -12.40 6.10 -5.07
CA LYS A 86 -13.44 7.10 -5.26
C LYS A 86 -14.79 6.49 -4.90
N THR A 87 -15.43 7.00 -3.85
CA THR A 87 -16.81 6.62 -3.50
C THR A 87 -17.76 7.51 -4.29
N TYR A 88 -18.49 6.92 -5.22
CA TYR A 88 -19.58 7.54 -5.94
C TYR A 88 -20.86 7.47 -5.11
N SER A 89 -21.60 8.58 -5.02
CA SER A 89 -22.84 8.66 -4.25
C SER A 89 -23.99 9.16 -5.12
N CYS A 90 -25.17 8.58 -4.92
CA CYS A 90 -26.39 9.08 -5.55
C CYS A 90 -26.80 10.41 -4.90
N LYS A 91 -27.32 11.34 -5.71
CA LYS A 91 -27.82 12.64 -5.22
C LYS A 91 -29.27 12.59 -4.75
N LEU A 92 -29.99 11.52 -5.09
CA LEU A 92 -31.43 11.39 -4.86
C LEU A 92 -31.75 10.46 -3.69
N CYS A 93 -30.83 9.59 -3.30
CA CYS A 93 -30.96 8.67 -2.17
C CYS A 93 -29.60 8.37 -1.52
N ASP A 94 -29.59 7.58 -0.45
CA ASP A 94 -28.38 7.24 0.33
C ASP A 94 -27.48 6.17 -0.32
N PHE A 95 -27.71 5.81 -1.58
CA PHE A 95 -26.91 4.81 -2.29
C PHE A 95 -25.46 5.28 -2.54
N LYS A 96 -24.49 4.41 -2.26
CA LYS A 96 -23.05 4.65 -2.45
C LYS A 96 -22.38 3.41 -3.04
N THR A 97 -21.46 3.61 -3.97
CA THR A 97 -20.67 2.53 -4.58
C THR A 97 -19.24 3.01 -4.89
N GLN A 98 -18.32 2.07 -5.09
CA GLN A 98 -16.95 2.31 -5.52
C GLN A 98 -16.78 2.14 -7.04
N VAL A 99 -17.84 1.72 -7.74
CA VAL A 99 -17.84 1.44 -9.18
C VAL A 99 -18.78 2.41 -9.88
N GLU A 100 -18.26 3.19 -10.83
CA GLU A 100 -19.04 4.22 -11.54
C GLU A 100 -20.20 3.63 -12.35
N SER A 101 -19.99 2.47 -13.00
CA SER A 101 -21.02 1.80 -13.78
C SER A 101 -22.22 1.38 -12.93
N GLU A 102 -21.99 0.96 -11.68
CA GLU A 102 -23.07 0.63 -10.75
C GLU A 102 -23.87 1.87 -10.34
N LEU A 103 -23.23 3.03 -10.17
CA LEU A 103 -23.95 4.28 -9.90
C LEU A 103 -24.83 4.67 -11.09
N MET A 104 -24.31 4.52 -12.31
CA MET A 104 -25.04 4.87 -13.52
C MET A 104 -26.24 3.94 -13.72
N GLU A 105 -26.05 2.63 -13.50
CA GLU A 105 -27.13 1.65 -13.57
C GLU A 105 -28.21 1.90 -12.52
N HIS A 106 -27.82 2.17 -11.26
CA HIS A 106 -28.75 2.55 -10.20
C HIS A 106 -29.52 3.82 -10.55
N ASN A 107 -28.86 4.87 -11.04
CA ASN A 107 -29.54 6.11 -11.40
C ASN A 107 -30.56 5.89 -12.53
N VAL A 108 -30.22 5.06 -13.53
CA VAL A 108 -31.16 4.72 -14.62
C VAL A 108 -32.32 3.85 -14.10
N LYS A 109 -32.06 2.84 -13.29
CA LYS A 109 -33.11 1.92 -12.83
C LYS A 109 -34.04 2.55 -11.80
N ASP A 110 -33.47 3.29 -10.85
CA ASP A 110 -34.19 3.78 -9.67
C ASP A 110 -34.59 5.27 -9.80
N HIS A 111 -33.97 6.02 -10.73
CA HIS A 111 -34.14 7.48 -10.83
C HIS A 111 -34.25 8.06 -12.26
N ALA A 112 -34.36 7.25 -13.31
CA ALA A 112 -34.40 7.71 -14.71
C ALA A 112 -35.47 8.79 -15.03
N ALA A 113 -36.51 8.93 -14.19
CA ALA A 113 -37.60 9.87 -14.40
C ALA A 113 -37.31 11.33 -13.98
N SER A 114 -36.08 11.69 -13.57
CA SER A 114 -35.78 13.05 -13.08
C SER A 114 -35.13 14.01 -14.09
N GLN A 115 -34.79 13.59 -15.32
CA GLN A 115 -34.13 14.46 -16.31
C GLN A 115 -35.03 15.60 -16.84
N ASP A 116 -36.37 15.49 -16.69
CA ASP A 116 -37.29 16.51 -17.22
C ASP A 116 -37.37 17.78 -16.37
N LYS A 117 -36.87 17.77 -15.12
CA LYS A 117 -36.97 18.93 -14.20
C LYS A 117 -35.86 19.97 -14.38
N PHE A 118 -34.82 19.68 -15.15
CA PHE A 118 -33.68 20.60 -15.37
C PHE A 118 -33.71 21.32 -16.73
N LEU A 119 -34.62 20.93 -17.65
CA LEU A 119 -34.77 21.55 -18.97
C LEU A 119 -35.99 22.49 -19.07
N SER A 120 -36.68 22.77 -17.96
CA SER A 120 -37.88 23.63 -17.92
C SER A 120 -37.66 24.98 -17.22
N LYS A 121 -36.47 25.56 -17.28
CA LYS A 121 -36.27 26.97 -16.88
C LYS A 121 -35.36 27.73 -17.81
#